data_AF-A0A7X8HH61-F1
#
_entry.id   AF-A0A7X8HH61-F1
#
_cell.length_a   1.000
_cell.length_b   1.000
_cell.length_c   1.000
_cell.angle_alpha   90.00
_cell.angle_beta   90.00
_cell.angle_gamma   90.00
#
_symmetry.space_group_name_H-M   'P 1'
#
loop_
_entity.id
_entity.type
_entity.pdbx_description
1 polymer ?
#
loop_
_entity_poly.entity_id
_entity_poly.type
_entity_poly.pdbx_seq_one_letter_code
_entity_poly.pdbx_strand_id
1 'polypeptide(L)'
;MKKFSLILLFVAIILIIPIYAYGDVGPKPSVVVNFEGFEGEMYYVTLLSEKPTTGPYSAVGLFEGSRRYSEEDVDYEIWQKFVSFQDRDGYYFLQYFNECTETSQFVWGYYPPYKFKILVYFPELDCFLLSDIYERYAFDSYYKVDVREIKLVPSATIEGITAERNYNYTWEII
;
A
#
# COMPACT_ATOMS: atom_id res chain seq x y z
N MET A 1 -38.07 -46.54 -10.10
CA MET A 1 -37.00 -46.27 -11.10
C MET A 1 -37.14 -44.90 -11.78
N LYS A 2 -38.29 -44.54 -12.37
CA LYS A 2 -38.48 -43.22 -13.04
C LYS A 2 -38.25 -41.99 -12.14
N LYS A 3 -38.75 -42.01 -10.90
CA LYS A 3 -38.57 -40.90 -9.94
C LYS A 3 -37.10 -40.74 -9.49
N PHE A 4 -36.38 -41.85 -9.34
CA PHE A 4 -34.95 -41.83 -8.97
C PHE A 4 -34.08 -41.33 -10.13
N SER A 5 -34.39 -41.74 -11.35
CA SER A 5 -33.74 -41.22 -12.58
C SER A 5 -34.00 -39.73 -12.78
N LEU A 6 -35.20 -39.24 -12.45
CA LEU A 6 -35.54 -37.81 -12.52
C LEU A 6 -34.77 -36.98 -11.49
N ILE A 7 -34.60 -37.50 -10.27
CA ILE A 7 -33.79 -36.85 -9.22
C ILE A 7 -32.32 -36.81 -9.64
N LEU A 8 -31.79 -37.92 -10.18
CA LEU A 8 -30.41 -37.96 -10.66
C LEU A 8 -30.17 -36.96 -11.80
N LEU A 9 -31.14 -36.81 -12.71
CA LEU A 9 -31.09 -35.82 -13.78
C LEU A 9 -31.12 -34.38 -13.24
N PHE A 10 -31.94 -34.10 -12.22
CA PHE A 10 -31.99 -32.79 -11.58
C PHE A 10 -30.66 -32.43 -10.87
N VAL A 11 -30.06 -33.39 -10.15
CA VAL A 11 -28.75 -33.20 -9.51
C VAL A 11 -27.66 -32.96 -10.55
N ALA A 12 -27.68 -33.72 -11.66
CA ALA A 12 -26.74 -33.51 -12.76
C ALA A 12 -26.90 -32.10 -13.37
N ILE A 13 -28.13 -31.62 -13.58
CA ILE A 13 -28.38 -30.27 -14.10
C ILE A 13 -27.83 -29.19 -13.14
N ILE A 14 -28.04 -29.33 -11.83
CA ILE A 14 -27.54 -28.36 -10.83
C ILE A 14 -26.01 -28.28 -10.84
N LEU A 15 -25.31 -29.41 -11.05
CA LEU A 15 -23.84 -29.45 -11.11
C LEU A 15 -23.26 -28.83 -12.39
N ILE A 16 -24.06 -28.71 -13.46
CA ILE A 16 -23.61 -28.17 -14.76
C ILE A 16 -23.88 -26.65 -14.84
N ILE A 17 -24.66 -26.07 -13.93
CA ILE A 17 -24.87 -24.62 -13.90
C ILE A 17 -23.58 -23.94 -13.41
N PRO A 18 -22.88 -23.17 -14.26
CA PRO A 18 -21.73 -22.41 -13.82
C PRO A 18 -22.21 -21.38 -12.79
N ILE A 19 -21.76 -21.53 -11.55
CA ILE A 19 -21.94 -20.49 -10.53
C ILE A 19 -21.05 -19.33 -10.97
N TYR A 20 -21.65 -18.20 -11.35
CA TYR A 20 -20.90 -16.98 -11.62
C TYR A 20 -20.21 -16.53 -10.33
N ALA A 21 -18.93 -16.86 -10.19
CA ALA A 21 -18.07 -16.25 -9.18
C ALA A 21 -17.61 -14.90 -9.73
N TYR A 22 -18.15 -13.81 -9.19
CA TYR A 22 -17.63 -12.47 -9.45
C TYR A 22 -16.32 -12.33 -8.66
N GLY A 23 -15.21 -12.70 -9.30
CA GLY A 23 -13.88 -12.39 -8.82
C GLY A 23 -13.53 -10.92 -9.12
N ASP A 24 -12.65 -10.34 -8.33
CA ASP A 24 -11.98 -9.09 -8.66
C ASP A 24 -10.91 -9.35 -9.74
N VAL A 25 -11.39 -9.52 -10.98
CA VAL A 25 -10.60 -9.89 -12.18
C VAL A 25 -10.28 -8.70 -13.09
N GLY A 26 -10.67 -7.49 -12.71
CA GLY A 26 -10.30 -6.28 -13.43
C GLY A 26 -8.85 -5.88 -13.16
N PRO A 27 -8.21 -5.10 -14.06
CA PRO A 27 -6.99 -4.40 -13.69
C PRO A 27 -7.25 -3.59 -12.42
N LYS A 28 -6.21 -3.41 -11.59
CA LYS A 28 -6.33 -2.76 -10.28
C LYS A 28 -5.45 -1.52 -10.25
N PRO A 29 -5.97 -0.38 -9.77
CA PRO A 29 -5.16 0.83 -9.75
C PRO A 29 -3.98 0.67 -8.81
N SER A 30 -2.85 1.29 -9.14
CA SER A 30 -1.64 1.20 -8.35
C SER A 30 -1.02 2.58 -8.06
N VAL A 31 -0.22 2.63 -6.99
CA VAL A 31 0.73 3.71 -6.75
C VAL A 31 2.12 3.09 -6.64
N VAL A 32 3.05 3.56 -7.45
CA VAL A 32 4.45 3.14 -7.45
C VAL A 32 5.31 4.35 -7.11
N VAL A 33 6.20 4.21 -6.14
CA VAL A 33 7.16 5.25 -5.75
C VAL A 33 8.57 4.68 -5.91
N ASN A 34 9.38 5.31 -6.75
CA ASN A 34 10.79 4.98 -6.92
C ASN A 34 11.65 5.95 -6.13
N PHE A 35 12.74 5.45 -5.55
CA PHE A 35 13.64 6.22 -4.72
C PHE A 35 15.05 6.25 -5.32
N GLU A 36 15.72 7.39 -5.21
CA GLU A 36 17.14 7.56 -5.55
C GLU A 36 17.84 8.28 -4.39
N GLY A 37 19.06 7.88 -4.04
CA GLY A 37 19.86 8.52 -2.99
C GLY A 37 19.76 7.89 -1.60
N PHE A 38 19.15 6.71 -1.46
CA PHE A 38 19.16 5.91 -0.21
C PHE A 38 20.16 4.74 -0.28
N GLU A 39 21.18 4.81 -1.13
CA GLU A 39 22.10 3.68 -1.32
C GLU A 39 22.85 3.35 -0.02
N GLY A 40 22.65 2.14 0.50
CA GLY A 40 23.32 1.64 1.70
C GLY A 40 22.56 1.87 3.02
N GLU A 41 21.38 2.52 2.98
CA GLU A 41 20.53 2.72 4.14
C GLU A 41 19.39 1.70 4.15
N MET A 42 19.07 1.11 5.31
CA MET A 42 17.87 0.30 5.47
C MET A 42 16.64 1.20 5.67
N TYR A 43 15.59 1.02 4.87
CA TYR A 43 14.38 1.83 5.00
C TYR A 43 13.08 1.12 4.62
N TYR A 44 12.00 1.60 5.24
CA TYR A 44 10.64 1.14 5.04
C TYR A 44 9.75 2.27 4.58
N VAL A 45 8.79 1.97 3.71
CA VAL A 45 7.91 2.97 3.10
C VAL A 45 6.45 2.59 3.32
N THR A 46 5.62 3.60 3.56
CA THR A 46 4.15 3.51 3.52
C THR A 46 3.55 4.74 2.85
N LEU A 47 2.26 4.64 2.50
CA LEU A 47 1.44 5.79 2.14
C LEU A 47 0.46 6.07 3.29
N LEU A 48 0.59 7.25 3.90
CA LEU A 48 -0.41 7.75 4.82
C LEU A 48 -1.63 8.19 4.02
N SER A 49 -2.82 7.78 4.41
CA SER A 49 -4.07 7.99 3.67
C SER A 49 -4.91 9.10 4.29
N GLU A 50 -5.55 9.95 3.47
CA GLU A 50 -6.54 10.91 3.97
C GLU A 50 -7.75 10.21 4.64
N LYS A 51 -8.08 8.99 4.18
CA LYS A 51 -9.18 8.18 4.73
C LYS A 51 -8.64 7.08 5.65
N PRO A 52 -9.36 6.71 6.71
CA PRO A 52 -8.92 5.66 7.64
C PRO A 52 -9.04 4.24 7.06
N THR A 53 -9.55 4.08 5.83
CA THR A 53 -9.65 2.79 5.14
C THR A 53 -9.71 2.97 3.62
N THR A 54 -9.19 1.99 2.88
CA THR A 54 -9.36 1.82 1.44
C THR A 54 -9.26 0.34 1.09
N GLY A 55 -10.22 -0.21 0.36
CA GLY A 55 -10.28 -1.64 0.06
C GLY A 55 -10.19 -2.49 1.34
N PRO A 56 -9.27 -3.47 1.42
CA PRO A 56 -9.10 -4.26 2.63
C PRO A 56 -8.36 -3.51 3.75
N TYR A 57 -7.64 -2.42 3.43
CA TYR A 57 -6.71 -1.73 4.33
C TYR A 57 -7.45 -0.79 5.28
N SER A 58 -7.00 -0.73 6.53
CA SER A 58 -7.61 0.10 7.58
C SER A 58 -6.59 0.53 8.63
N ALA A 59 -6.85 1.66 9.25
CA ALA A 59 -6.14 2.10 10.44
C ALA A 59 -6.41 1.16 11.63
N VAL A 60 -5.46 1.07 12.55
CA VAL A 60 -5.60 0.28 13.78
C VAL A 60 -6.75 0.84 14.63
N GLY A 61 -7.59 -0.05 15.16
CA GLY A 61 -8.67 0.33 16.07
C GLY A 61 -9.93 0.85 15.37
N LEU A 62 -9.97 0.88 14.03
CA LEU A 62 -11.16 1.32 13.29
C LEU A 62 -12.37 0.40 13.52
N PHE A 63 -12.13 -0.90 13.68
CA PHE A 63 -13.12 -1.92 14.02
C PHE A 63 -12.47 -3.08 14.78
N GLU A 64 -13.28 -3.95 15.40
CA GLU A 64 -12.80 -5.14 16.10
C GLU A 64 -12.05 -6.06 15.13
N GLY A 65 -10.79 -6.41 15.46
CA GLY A 65 -9.93 -7.20 14.56
C GLY A 65 -9.27 -6.41 13.43
N SER A 66 -9.33 -5.07 13.44
CA SER A 66 -8.62 -4.24 12.46
C SER A 66 -7.09 -4.30 12.58
N ARG A 67 -6.54 -4.69 13.75
CA ARG A 67 -5.10 -4.88 13.95
C ARG A 67 -4.60 -6.05 13.09
N ARG A 68 -3.54 -5.83 12.32
CA ARG A 68 -2.97 -6.82 11.37
C ARG A 68 -1.65 -7.45 11.80
N TYR A 69 -0.98 -6.89 12.82
CA TYR A 69 0.32 -7.34 13.30
C TYR A 69 0.25 -7.70 14.79
N SER A 70 1.10 -8.63 15.19
CA SER A 70 1.27 -9.20 16.52
C SER A 70 2.76 -9.21 16.90
N GLU A 71 3.07 -9.34 18.19
CA GLU A 71 4.47 -9.34 18.70
C GLU A 71 5.34 -10.47 18.13
N GLU A 72 4.73 -11.48 17.52
CA GLU A 72 5.43 -12.61 16.88
C GLU A 72 5.84 -12.30 15.43
N ASP A 73 5.31 -11.24 14.82
CA ASP A 73 5.61 -10.85 13.45
C ASP A 73 7.00 -10.20 13.34
N VAL A 74 7.79 -10.59 12.34
CA VAL A 74 9.15 -10.09 12.13
C VAL A 74 9.21 -8.56 12.04
N ASP A 75 8.24 -7.95 11.36
CA ASP A 75 8.18 -6.51 11.17
C ASP A 75 7.34 -5.78 12.24
N TYR A 76 7.05 -6.41 13.38
CA TYR A 76 6.19 -5.82 14.42
C TYR A 76 6.71 -4.48 14.94
N GLU A 77 8.00 -4.38 15.25
CA GLU A 77 8.63 -3.14 15.74
C GLU A 77 8.55 -2.01 14.70
N ILE A 78 8.69 -2.36 13.42
CA ILE A 78 8.55 -1.40 12.31
C ILE A 78 7.09 -0.95 12.18
N TRP A 79 6.15 -1.89 12.24
CA TRP A 79 4.73 -1.59 12.25
C TRP A 79 4.36 -0.67 13.42
N GLN A 80 4.89 -0.92 14.62
CA GLN A 80 4.67 -0.08 15.79
C GLN A 80 5.17 1.35 15.57
N LYS A 81 6.31 1.53 14.91
CA LYS A 81 6.83 2.85 14.56
C LYS A 81 5.87 3.61 13.64
N PHE A 82 5.33 2.97 12.62
CA PHE A 82 4.31 3.58 11.76
C PHE A 82 2.98 3.84 12.48
N VAL A 83 2.53 2.94 13.36
CA VAL A 83 1.31 3.16 14.17
C VAL A 83 1.46 4.34 15.12
N SER A 84 2.67 4.53 15.66
CA SER A 84 2.96 5.59 16.62
C SER A 84 3.20 6.94 15.95
N PHE A 85 3.40 6.96 14.62
CA PHE A 85 3.60 8.19 13.86
C PHE A 85 2.31 9.02 13.83
N GLN A 86 2.40 10.27 14.30
CA GLN A 86 1.28 11.21 14.30
C GLN A 86 1.47 12.26 13.20
N ASP A 87 0.69 12.12 12.13
CA ASP A 87 0.66 13.13 11.07
C ASP A 87 -0.09 14.39 11.53
N ARG A 88 0.49 15.56 11.24
CA ARG A 88 -0.08 16.86 11.62
C ARG A 88 -1.38 17.18 10.90
N ASP A 89 -1.56 16.68 9.68
CA ASP A 89 -2.77 16.89 8.87
C ASP A 89 -3.82 15.79 9.11
N GLY A 90 -3.56 14.86 10.04
CA GLY A 90 -4.48 13.80 10.42
C GLY A 90 -4.56 12.64 9.44
N TYR A 91 -3.55 12.42 8.59
CA TYR A 91 -3.49 11.26 7.71
C TYR A 91 -3.24 9.96 8.49
N TYR A 92 -3.80 8.86 7.99
CA TYR A 92 -3.83 7.57 8.67
C TYR A 92 -2.83 6.58 8.06
N PHE A 93 -2.05 5.90 8.91
CA PHE A 93 -1.35 4.69 8.52
C PHE A 93 -2.33 3.51 8.42
N LEU A 94 -2.39 2.84 7.27
CA LEU A 94 -3.35 1.75 7.01
C LEU A 94 -2.75 0.35 7.13
N GLN A 95 -1.68 0.21 7.91
CA GLN A 95 -1.04 -1.07 8.21
C GLN A 95 -0.54 -1.80 6.95
N TYR A 96 -0.06 -1.03 5.97
CA TYR A 96 0.58 -1.55 4.77
C TYR A 96 1.86 -0.77 4.50
N PHE A 97 2.97 -1.48 4.48
CA PHE A 97 4.30 -0.93 4.29
C PHE A 97 5.21 -2.00 3.71
N ASN A 98 6.34 -1.60 3.14
CA ASN A 98 7.34 -2.50 2.60
C ASN A 98 8.73 -2.00 2.95
N GLU A 99 9.64 -2.93 3.22
CA GLU A 99 11.09 -2.74 3.16
C GLU A 99 11.48 -2.52 1.70
N CYS A 100 12.26 -1.48 1.39
CA CYS A 100 12.52 -1.03 0.01
C CYS A 100 14.01 -0.87 -0.33
N THR A 101 14.92 -1.30 0.55
CA THR A 101 16.37 -1.12 0.43
C THR A 101 16.92 -1.72 -0.85
N GLU A 102 16.54 -2.97 -1.15
CA GLU A 102 17.04 -3.70 -2.32
C GLU A 102 16.37 -3.28 -3.63
N THR A 103 15.08 -2.95 -3.59
CA THR A 103 14.29 -2.65 -4.81
C THR A 103 14.34 -1.19 -5.20
N SER A 104 14.64 -0.30 -4.25
CA SER A 104 14.44 1.15 -4.38
C SER A 104 13.04 1.54 -4.87
N GLN A 105 12.05 0.70 -4.59
CA GLN A 105 10.70 0.84 -5.11
C GLN A 105 9.66 0.36 -4.10
N PHE A 106 8.72 1.24 -3.78
CA PHE A 106 7.50 0.93 -3.06
C PHE A 106 6.33 0.79 -4.03
N VAL A 107 5.50 -0.25 -3.85
CA VAL A 107 4.33 -0.51 -4.71
C VAL A 107 3.10 -0.76 -3.85
N TRP A 108 2.07 0.07 -4.02
CA TRP A 108 0.72 -0.20 -3.52
C TRP A 108 -0.18 -0.62 -4.69
N GLY A 109 -0.16 -1.92 -4.99
CA GLY A 109 -0.81 -2.47 -6.19
C GLY A 109 -2.30 -2.82 -6.06
N TYR A 110 -2.91 -2.59 -4.89
CA TYR A 110 -4.30 -2.95 -4.64
C TYR A 110 -5.02 -1.93 -3.76
N TYR A 111 -6.09 -1.31 -4.26
CA TYR A 111 -6.83 -0.25 -3.56
C TYR A 111 -5.94 0.82 -2.88
N PRO A 112 -4.94 1.40 -3.57
CA PRO A 112 -4.14 2.46 -2.99
C PRO A 112 -5.00 3.67 -2.61
N PRO A 113 -4.62 4.43 -1.56
CA PRO A 113 -5.33 5.64 -1.17
C PRO A 113 -5.37 6.64 -2.33
N TYR A 114 -6.49 7.36 -2.48
CA TYR A 114 -6.61 8.37 -3.53
C TYR A 114 -5.73 9.59 -3.26
N LYS A 115 -5.74 10.07 -2.02
CA LYS A 115 -4.95 11.21 -1.55
C LYS A 115 -4.11 10.75 -0.37
N PHE A 116 -2.81 11.00 -0.44
CA PHE A 116 -1.85 10.38 0.45
C PHE A 116 -0.60 11.24 0.66
N LYS A 117 0.19 10.88 1.69
CA LYS A 117 1.57 11.31 1.86
C LYS A 117 2.47 10.09 1.82
N ILE A 118 3.70 10.25 1.34
CA ILE A 118 4.74 9.23 1.38
C ILE A 118 5.49 9.40 2.70
N LEU A 119 5.53 8.35 3.50
CA LEU A 119 6.29 8.30 4.75
C LEU A 119 7.36 7.23 4.63
N VAL A 120 8.61 7.62 4.85
CA VAL A 120 9.78 6.74 4.86
C VAL A 120 10.32 6.69 6.29
N TYR A 121 10.66 5.49 6.77
CA TYR A 121 11.24 5.26 8.08
C TYR A 121 12.62 4.58 7.95
N PHE A 122 13.60 5.12 8.67
CA PHE A 122 14.97 4.60 8.76
C PHE A 122 15.21 4.04 10.15
N PRO A 123 15.18 2.70 10.33
CA PRO A 123 15.28 2.09 11.66
C PRO A 123 16.60 2.36 12.37
N GLU A 124 17.71 2.42 11.64
CA GLU A 124 19.04 2.63 12.22
C GLU A 124 19.20 3.99 12.91
N LEU A 125 18.57 5.01 12.33
CA LEU A 125 18.63 6.39 12.83
C LEU A 125 17.39 6.79 13.62
N ASP A 126 16.37 5.92 13.67
CA ASP A 126 15.03 6.22 14.18
C ASP A 126 14.47 7.53 13.60
N CYS A 127 14.60 7.74 12.29
CA CYS A 127 14.20 8.98 11.64
C CYS A 127 13.15 8.74 10.55
N PHE A 128 12.35 9.78 10.30
CA PHE A 128 11.31 9.76 9.28
C PHE A 128 11.54 10.83 8.22
N LEU A 129 11.18 10.51 6.98
CA LEU A 129 10.99 11.48 5.91
C LEU A 129 9.51 11.52 5.54
N LEU A 130 8.91 12.70 5.54
CA LEU A 130 7.50 12.90 5.21
C LEU A 130 7.37 13.82 4.00
N SER A 131 6.62 13.38 3.01
CA SER A 131 6.36 14.17 1.81
C SER A 131 5.23 15.18 2.00
N ASP A 132 5.08 16.07 1.01
CA ASP A 132 3.83 16.81 0.81
C ASP A 132 2.64 15.87 0.50
N ILE A 133 1.46 16.45 0.29
CA ILE A 133 0.25 15.72 -0.08
C ILE A 133 0.21 15.48 -1.59
N TYR A 134 -0.04 14.24 -1.97
CA TYR A 134 -0.17 13.77 -3.35
C TYR A 134 -1.52 13.10 -3.58
N GLU A 135 -1.87 12.96 -4.86
CA GLU A 135 -3.07 12.27 -5.31
C GLU A 135 -2.75 11.28 -6.41
N ARG A 136 -3.53 10.20 -6.53
CA ARG A 136 -3.47 9.37 -7.74
C ARG A 136 -3.89 10.21 -8.94
N TYR A 137 -3.05 10.25 -9.96
CA TYR A 137 -3.29 11.06 -11.16
C TYR A 137 -3.60 10.21 -12.41
N ALA A 138 -3.37 8.90 -12.33
CA ALA A 138 -3.67 7.93 -13.37
C ALA A 138 -4.12 6.60 -12.75
N PHE A 139 -4.58 5.66 -13.58
CA PHE A 139 -4.95 4.32 -13.14
C PHE A 139 -3.79 3.66 -12.38
N ASP A 140 -2.60 3.72 -12.98
CA ASP A 140 -1.32 3.46 -12.34
C ASP A 140 -0.59 4.79 -12.16
N SER A 141 -0.39 5.22 -10.91
CA SER A 141 0.29 6.47 -10.62
C SER A 141 1.73 6.21 -10.23
N TYR A 142 2.68 6.79 -10.97
CA TYR A 142 4.11 6.67 -10.71
C TYR A 142 4.69 7.95 -10.14
N TYR A 143 5.46 7.81 -9.07
CA TYR A 143 6.19 8.87 -8.42
C TYR A 143 7.69 8.52 -8.35
N LYS A 144 8.51 9.55 -8.33
CA LYS A 144 9.95 9.49 -8.08
C LYS A 144 10.31 10.44 -6.96
N VAL A 145 11.02 9.94 -5.96
CA VAL A 145 11.55 10.71 -4.83
C VAL A 145 13.08 10.67 -4.93
N ASP A 146 13.70 11.84 -5.02
CA ASP A 146 15.16 12.00 -5.01
C ASP A 146 15.57 12.64 -3.68
N VAL A 147 16.42 11.96 -2.94
CA VAL A 147 16.84 12.36 -1.59
C VAL A 147 18.35 12.58 -1.48
N ARG A 148 19.09 12.61 -2.58
CA ARG A 148 20.57 12.68 -2.58
C ARG A 148 21.13 13.88 -1.80
N GLU A 149 20.36 14.96 -1.70
CA GLU A 149 20.74 16.18 -0.98
C GLU A 149 20.19 16.25 0.46
N ILE A 150 19.38 15.27 0.87
CA ILE A 150 18.77 15.23 2.20
C ILE A 150 19.76 14.63 3.19
N LYS A 151 20.02 15.37 4.27
CA LYS A 151 20.81 14.85 5.39
C LYS A 151 19.89 14.24 6.42
N LEU A 152 19.98 12.92 6.61
CA LEU A 152 19.26 12.23 7.67
C LEU A 152 19.75 12.73 9.04
N VAL A 153 18.80 13.01 9.93
CA VAL A 153 19.05 13.46 11.30
C VAL A 153 18.47 12.41 12.26
N PRO A 154 19.26 11.85 13.19
CA PRO A 154 18.76 10.85 14.13
C PRO A 154 17.57 11.35 14.94
N SER A 155 16.58 10.48 15.14
CA SER A 155 15.39 10.75 15.98
C SER A 155 14.58 11.98 15.55
N ALA A 156 14.67 12.37 14.27
CA ALA A 156 13.96 13.51 13.69
C ALA A 156 12.97 13.08 12.61
N THR A 157 11.97 13.94 12.36
CA THR A 157 11.13 13.87 11.16
C THR A 157 11.50 15.04 10.26
N ILE A 158 11.95 14.74 9.05
CA ILE A 158 12.24 15.74 8.02
C ILE A 158 11.01 15.79 7.11
N GLU A 159 10.34 16.94 7.09
CA GLU A 159 9.14 17.16 6.30
C GLU A 159 9.47 17.85 4.98
N GLY A 160 8.57 17.74 4.00
CA GLY A 160 8.64 18.47 2.73
C GLY A 160 9.51 17.79 1.68
N ILE A 161 9.70 16.47 1.74
CA ILE A 161 10.31 15.77 0.61
C ILE A 161 9.38 15.80 -0.60
N THR A 162 9.94 16.06 -1.78
CA THR A 162 9.18 16.19 -3.02
C THR A 162 9.19 14.89 -3.81
N ALA A 163 8.03 14.55 -4.38
CA ALA A 163 7.85 13.43 -5.28
C ALA A 163 7.40 13.94 -6.64
N GLU A 164 8.15 13.64 -7.69
CA GLU A 164 7.83 14.03 -9.06
C GLU A 164 6.99 12.94 -9.74
N ARG A 165 5.98 13.32 -10.53
CA ARG A 165 5.22 12.37 -11.35
C ARG A 165 6.11 11.89 -12.49
N ASN A 166 6.26 10.58 -12.66
CA ASN A 166 7.14 10.00 -13.68
C ASN A 166 6.45 8.90 -14.53
N TYR A 167 5.17 9.08 -14.84
CA TYR A 167 4.44 8.16 -15.73
C TYR A 167 5.13 8.04 -17.09
N ASN A 168 5.33 6.81 -17.56
CA ASN A 168 5.87 6.56 -18.88
C ASN A 168 4.75 6.49 -19.93
N TYR A 169 4.52 7.61 -20.62
CA TYR A 169 3.50 7.74 -21.66
C TYR A 169 3.80 6.97 -22.95
N THR A 170 4.97 6.34 -23.10
CA THR A 170 5.37 5.65 -24.35
C THR A 170 4.41 4.53 -24.72
N TRP A 171 3.78 3.87 -23.75
CA TRP A 171 2.82 2.79 -23.97
C TRP A 171 1.41 3.26 -24.34
N GLU A 172 1.13 4.56 -24.26
CA GLU A 172 -0.19 5.13 -24.58
C GLU A 172 -0.29 5.67 -26.02
N ILE A 173 0.80 5.67 -26.81
CA ILE A 173 0.83 6.19 -28.19
C ILE A 173 0.53 5.08 -29.23
N ILE A 174 -0.48 4.24 -28.99
CA ILE A 174 -0.89 3.19 -29.96
C ILE A 174 -1.93 3.75 -30.94
#